data_AF-A0A3C0EST5-F1
#
_entry.id   AF-A0A3C0EST5-F1
#
_cell.length_a   1.000
_cell.length_b   1.000
_cell.length_c   1.000
_cell.angle_alpha   90.00
_cell.angle_beta   90.00
_cell.angle_gamma   90.00
#
_symmetry.space_group_name_H-M   'P 1'
#
loop_
_entity.id
_entity.type
_entity.pdbx_description
1 polymer ?
#
loop_
_entity_poly.entity_id
_entity_poly.type
_entity_poly.pdbx_seq_one_letter_code
_entity_poly.pdbx_strand_id
1 'polypeptide(L)'
;MQACAAAGYPVRAVVMPIIPIEDWKHVYGNFLEQLLTAVPLNRITLGGTCIYKPALQLVQLKLGKDNAISNDLQPADKVNDDGRSRYSHEQRVEIYRVMVQTIKRIQPKLQIGLCLEHTSVFEDLGMKQAIGQCNCLL
;
A
#
# COMPACT_ATOMS: atom_id res chain seq x y z
N MET A 1 0.96 -18.49 6.18
CA MET A 1 2.28 -17.81 6.30
C MET A 1 3.15 -18.43 7.40
N GLN A 2 2.62 -18.65 8.61
CA GLN A 2 3.38 -19.26 9.72
C GLN A 2 3.98 -20.62 9.38
N ALA A 3 3.21 -21.52 8.75
CA ALA A 3 3.73 -22.83 8.32
C ALA A 3 4.93 -22.72 7.35
N CYS A 4 4.90 -21.76 6.42
CA CYS A 4 6.03 -21.52 5.51
C CYS A 4 7.26 -21.02 6.26
N ALA A 5 7.08 -20.08 7.19
CA ALA A 5 8.17 -19.59 8.04
C ALA A 5 8.76 -20.72 8.91
N ALA A 6 7.91 -21.57 9.50
CA ALA A 6 8.33 -22.71 10.30
C ALA A 6 9.08 -23.77 9.48
N ALA A 7 8.75 -23.90 8.20
CA ALA A 7 9.47 -24.74 7.24
C ALA A 7 10.76 -24.09 6.69
N GLY A 8 11.13 -22.89 7.17
CA GLY A 8 12.38 -22.20 6.81
C GLY A 8 12.32 -21.34 5.54
N TYR A 9 11.15 -21.16 4.93
CA TYR A 9 11.01 -20.27 3.77
C TYR A 9 11.07 -18.79 4.19
N PRO A 10 11.75 -17.92 3.43
CA PRO A 10 11.62 -16.49 3.61
C PRO A 10 10.19 -16.05 3.27
N VAL A 11 9.57 -15.28 4.16
CA VAL A 11 8.18 -14.83 4.01
C VAL A 11 8.16 -13.33 3.75
N ARG A 12 7.49 -12.93 2.67
CA ARG A 12 7.21 -11.53 2.32
C ARG A 12 5.71 -11.31 2.29
N ALA A 13 5.24 -10.13 2.68
CA ALA A 13 3.82 -9.77 2.64
C ALA A 13 3.57 -8.57 1.72
N VAL A 14 2.40 -8.52 1.08
CA VAL A 14 1.93 -7.37 0.30
C VAL A 14 0.60 -6.91 0.88
N VAL A 15 0.51 -5.64 1.26
CA VAL A 15 -0.74 -4.99 1.69
C VAL A 15 -1.15 -4.02 0.59
N MET A 16 -1.99 -4.50 -0.32
CA MET A 16 -2.43 -3.77 -1.50
C MET A 16 -3.76 -4.36 -2.03
N PRO A 17 -4.72 -3.52 -2.46
CA PRO A 17 -4.73 -2.07 -2.32
C PRO A 17 -5.05 -1.65 -0.87
N ILE A 18 -4.45 -0.54 -0.43
CA ILE A 18 -4.87 0.18 0.78
C ILE A 18 -6.02 1.11 0.40
N ILE A 19 -7.16 0.97 1.08
CA ILE A 19 -8.38 1.73 0.82
C ILE A 19 -8.73 2.53 2.09
N PRO A 20 -8.72 3.88 2.05
CA PRO A 20 -8.94 4.73 3.21
C PRO A 20 -10.43 4.85 3.54
N ILE A 21 -11.06 3.73 3.91
CA ILE A 21 -12.42 3.71 4.45
C ILE A 21 -12.52 4.46 5.78
N GLU A 22 -13.73 4.64 6.29
CA GLU A 22 -13.93 5.15 7.65
C GLU A 22 -13.11 4.33 8.66
N ASP A 23 -12.43 5.03 9.57
CA ASP A 23 -11.55 4.46 10.59
C ASP A 23 -10.41 3.56 10.06
N TRP A 24 -9.96 3.77 8.81
CA TRP A 24 -8.92 2.94 8.19
C TRP A 24 -7.62 2.86 9.03
N LYS A 25 -7.27 3.93 9.77
CA LYS A 25 -6.05 3.95 10.59
C LYS A 25 -6.09 2.88 11.69
N HIS A 26 -7.23 2.73 12.36
CA HIS A 26 -7.43 1.70 13.37
C HIS A 26 -7.49 0.31 12.74
N VAL A 27 -8.26 0.17 11.66
CA VAL A 27 -8.41 -1.11 10.93
C VAL A 27 -7.06 -1.65 10.46
N TYR A 28 -6.28 -0.86 9.73
CA TYR A 28 -4.97 -1.27 9.26
C TYR A 28 -3.94 -1.35 10.38
N GLY A 29 -4.05 -0.53 11.42
CA GLY A 29 -3.20 -0.60 12.61
C GLY A 29 -3.30 -1.96 13.31
N ASN A 30 -4.52 -2.39 13.62
CA ASN A 30 -4.78 -3.69 14.24
C ASN A 30 -4.36 -4.85 13.33
N PHE A 31 -4.64 -4.74 12.02
CA PHE A 31 -4.22 -5.75 11.05
C PHE A 31 -2.70 -5.92 11.02
N LEU A 32 -1.95 -4.81 10.96
CA LEU A 32 -0.48 -4.85 10.96
C LEU A 32 0.06 -5.41 12.27
N GLU A 33 -0.53 -5.06 13.42
CA GLU A 33 -0.12 -5.60 14.72
C GLU A 33 -0.29 -7.12 14.78
N GLN A 34 -1.44 -7.64 14.37
CA GLN A 34 -1.68 -9.08 14.33
C GLN A 34 -0.72 -9.79 13.35
N LEU A 35 -0.56 -9.25 12.14
CA LEU A 35 0.30 -9.84 11.12
C LEU A 35 1.77 -9.90 11.56
N LEU A 36 2.31 -8.77 12.03
CA LEU A 36 3.72 -8.64 12.39
C LEU A 36 4.09 -9.34 13.70
N THR A 37 3.11 -9.58 14.57
CA THR A 37 3.30 -10.40 15.78
C THR A 37 3.25 -11.89 15.44
N ALA A 38 2.41 -12.29 14.49
CA ALA A 38 2.21 -13.70 14.16
C ALA A 38 3.23 -14.26 13.16
N VAL A 39 3.78 -13.43 12.26
CA VAL A 39 4.62 -13.89 11.14
C VAL A 39 5.97 -13.15 11.11
N PRO A 40 7.12 -13.87 11.13
CA PRO A 40 8.43 -13.25 10.95
C PRO A 40 8.66 -12.92 9.48
N LEU A 41 8.33 -11.69 9.08
CA LEU A 41 8.51 -11.24 7.70
C LEU A 41 9.95 -10.80 7.42
N ASN A 42 10.44 -11.10 6.22
CA ASN A 42 11.67 -10.51 5.69
C ASN A 42 11.43 -9.12 5.09
N ARG A 43 10.24 -8.92 4.50
CA ARG A 43 9.84 -7.68 3.84
C ARG A 43 8.32 -7.54 3.79
N ILE A 44 7.83 -6.31 3.90
CA ILE A 44 6.45 -5.95 3.61
C ILE A 44 6.40 -4.90 2.50
N THR A 45 5.49 -5.05 1.55
CA THR A 45 5.25 -4.06 0.50
C THR A 45 3.87 -3.44 0.70
N LEU A 46 3.78 -2.12 0.62
CA LEU A 46 2.54 -1.36 0.69
C LEU A 46 2.16 -0.84 -0.70
N GLY A 47 0.88 -0.81 -1.02
CA GLY A 47 0.41 -0.21 -2.27
C GLY A 47 -1.00 0.32 -2.13
N GLY A 48 -1.23 1.56 -2.57
CA GLY A 48 -2.57 2.12 -2.73
C GLY A 48 -3.25 1.66 -4.01
N THR A 49 -4.49 2.08 -4.20
CA THR A 49 -5.23 1.87 -5.45
C THR A 49 -4.52 2.57 -6.61
N CYS A 50 -4.20 1.83 -7.67
CA CYS A 50 -3.80 2.36 -8.96
C CYS A 50 -4.60 1.66 -10.06
N ILE A 51 -5.49 2.39 -10.75
CA ILE A 51 -6.50 1.77 -11.62
C ILE A 51 -6.66 2.51 -12.95
N TYR A 52 -6.70 1.74 -14.05
CA TYR A 52 -6.99 2.32 -15.36
C TYR A 52 -8.45 2.74 -15.49
N LYS A 53 -8.70 3.78 -16.27
CA LYS A 53 -10.05 4.35 -16.47
C LYS A 53 -11.12 3.31 -16.88
N PRO A 54 -10.87 2.37 -17.83
CA PRO A 54 -11.88 1.37 -18.16
C PRO A 54 -12.21 0.43 -16.99
N ALA A 55 -11.22 0.05 -16.19
CA ALA A 55 -11.43 -0.77 -14.99
C ALA A 55 -12.22 0.00 -13.92
N LEU A 56 -11.92 1.28 -13.72
CA LEU A 56 -12.67 2.14 -12.80
C LEU A 56 -14.15 2.26 -13.22
N GLN A 57 -14.42 2.39 -14.52
CA GLN A 57 -15.80 2.40 -15.03
C GLN A 57 -16.53 1.09 -14.72
N LEU A 58 -15.88 -0.07 -14.88
CA LEU A 58 -16.47 -1.36 -14.51
C LEU A 58 -16.73 -1.48 -13.00
N VAL A 59 -15.81 -0.98 -12.16
CA VAL A 59 -16.00 -0.92 -10.70
C VAL A 59 -17.22 -0.07 -10.36
N GLN A 60 -17.35 1.12 -10.94
CA GLN A 60 -18.48 2.02 -10.69
C GLN A 60 -19.82 1.44 -11.19
N LEU A 61 -19.81 0.71 -12.32
CA LEU A 61 -21.00 0.01 -12.83
C LEU A 61 -21.45 -1.13 -11.90
N LYS A 62 -20.51 -1.79 -11.22
CA LYS A 62 -20.80 -2.95 -10.37
C LYS A 62 -21.09 -2.57 -8.91
N LEU A 63 -20.36 -1.61 -8.37
CA LEU A 63 -20.39 -1.25 -6.95
C LEU A 63 -21.09 0.08 -6.68
N GLY A 64 -21.57 0.76 -7.72
CA GLY A 64 -22.06 2.14 -7.64
C GLY A 64 -20.92 3.14 -7.73
N LYS A 65 -21.22 4.40 -8.07
CA LYS A 65 -20.21 5.46 -8.15
C LYS A 65 -19.63 5.82 -6.78
N ASP A 66 -20.45 5.70 -5.75
CA ASP A 66 -20.13 6.17 -4.39
C ASP A 66 -19.44 5.09 -3.52
N ASN A 67 -18.69 4.18 -4.15
CA ASN A 67 -18.01 3.09 -3.44
C ASN A 67 -16.66 3.51 -2.83
N ALA A 68 -16.24 2.78 -1.80
CA ALA A 68 -15.00 3.03 -1.04
C ALA A 68 -13.71 3.10 -1.89
N ILE A 69 -13.69 2.49 -3.08
CA ILE A 69 -12.53 2.54 -3.98
C ILE A 69 -12.58 3.79 -4.85
N SER A 70 -13.76 4.28 -5.21
CA SER A 70 -13.95 5.32 -6.24
C SER A 70 -14.06 6.73 -5.68
N ASN A 71 -14.55 6.91 -4.46
CA ASN A 71 -14.95 8.22 -3.91
C ASN A 71 -13.82 9.27 -3.89
N ASP A 72 -12.57 8.83 -3.71
CA ASP A 72 -11.42 9.73 -3.53
C ASP A 72 -10.38 9.60 -4.64
N LEU A 73 -10.64 8.79 -5.67
CA LEU A 73 -9.69 8.64 -6.77
C LEU A 73 -9.68 9.91 -7.62
N GLN A 74 -8.51 10.53 -7.70
CA GLN A 74 -8.27 11.56 -8.68
C GLN A 74 -8.14 10.91 -10.06
N PRO A 75 -8.72 11.52 -11.11
CA PRO A 75 -8.49 11.08 -12.47
C PRO A 75 -6.99 10.97 -12.76
N ALA A 76 -6.63 10.10 -13.71
CA ALA A 76 -5.31 10.13 -14.30
C ALA A 76 -5.13 11.47 -15.07
N ASP A 77 -4.78 12.53 -14.35
CA ASP A 77 -4.33 13.77 -14.97
C ASP A 77 -3.04 13.49 -15.76
N LYS A 78 -2.74 14.29 -16.78
CA LYS A 78 -1.52 14.15 -17.62
C LYS A 78 -0.19 14.19 -16.83
N VAL A 79 -0.24 14.41 -15.52
CA VAL A 79 0.87 14.40 -14.56
C VAL A 79 1.20 12.98 -14.05
N ASN A 80 0.31 12.00 -14.25
CA ASN A 80 0.52 10.60 -13.87
C ASN A 80 1.05 9.80 -15.07
N ASP A 81 2.36 9.61 -15.13
CA ASP A 81 3.15 9.04 -16.25
C ASP A 81 2.69 7.66 -16.77
N ASP A 82 1.76 6.98 -16.10
CA ASP A 82 1.38 5.59 -16.41
C ASP A 82 -0.10 5.36 -16.71
N GLY A 83 -0.91 6.42 -16.80
CA GLY A 83 -2.32 6.36 -17.17
C GLY A 83 -3.27 5.78 -16.10
N ARG A 84 -2.80 5.61 -14.86
CA ARG A 84 -3.60 5.08 -13.75
C ARG A 84 -4.10 6.19 -12.82
N SER A 85 -5.35 6.08 -12.43
CA SER A 85 -6.00 6.92 -11.40
C SER A 85 -5.54 6.45 -10.02
N ARG A 86 -5.31 7.39 -9.10
CA ARG A 86 -4.81 7.19 -7.74
C ARG A 86 -5.49 8.18 -6.80
N TYR A 87 -5.36 7.96 -5.49
CA TYR A 87 -5.65 9.01 -4.51
C TYR A 87 -4.70 10.20 -4.70
N SER A 88 -5.08 11.35 -4.13
CA SER A 88 -4.24 12.55 -4.15
C SER A 88 -2.84 12.26 -3.60
N HIS A 89 -1.85 13.06 -4.01
CA HIS A 89 -0.48 12.95 -3.49
C HIS A 89 -0.43 13.02 -1.96
N GLU A 90 -1.13 14.01 -1.38
CA GLU A 90 -1.22 14.20 0.07
C GLU A 90 -1.82 12.98 0.77
N GLN A 91 -2.93 12.45 0.26
CA GLN A 91 -3.60 11.29 0.85
C GLN A 91 -2.74 10.03 0.75
N ARG A 92 -2.02 9.81 -0.36
CA ARG A 92 -1.05 8.72 -0.48
C ARG A 92 0.07 8.85 0.54
N VAL A 93 0.67 10.04 0.69
CA VAL A 93 1.73 10.28 1.68
C VAL A 93 1.22 10.05 3.09
N GLU A 94 0.01 10.50 3.44
CA GLU A 94 -0.59 10.25 4.75
C GLU A 94 -0.78 8.75 5.01
N ILE A 95 -1.38 8.03 4.07
CA ILE A 95 -1.61 6.59 4.15
C ILE A 95 -0.30 5.88 4.44
N TYR A 96 0.71 6.08 3.60
CA TYR A 96 1.97 5.38 3.77
C TYR A 96 2.72 5.81 5.02
N ARG A 97 2.65 7.08 5.43
CA ARG A 97 3.28 7.57 6.66
C ARG A 97 2.73 6.83 7.88
N VAL A 98 1.41 6.71 8.00
CA VAL A 98 0.77 5.97 9.10
C VAL A 98 1.16 4.50 9.09
N MET A 99 1.12 3.86 7.92
CA MET A 99 1.48 2.44 7.78
C MET A 99 2.95 2.19 8.14
N VAL A 100 3.86 3.00 7.60
CA VAL A 100 5.31 2.92 7.85
C VAL A 100 5.61 3.14 9.33
N GLN A 101 5.03 4.17 9.96
CA GLN A 101 5.22 4.42 11.39
C GLN A 101 4.72 3.26 12.24
N THR A 102 3.56 2.71 11.90
CA THR A 102 2.98 1.55 12.60
C THR A 102 3.89 0.33 12.49
N ILE A 103 4.35 0.00 11.27
CA ILE A 103 5.27 -1.12 11.03
C ILE A 103 6.58 -0.91 11.79
N LYS A 104 7.17 0.29 11.72
CA LYS A 104 8.46 0.59 12.37
C LYS A 104 8.37 0.60 13.89
N ARG A 105 7.22 0.94 14.47
CA ARG A 105 6.97 0.80 15.91
C ARG A 105 7.02 -0.66 16.37
N ILE A 106 6.47 -1.58 15.57
CA ILE A 106 6.37 -3.01 15.92
C ILE A 106 7.65 -3.78 15.53
N GLN A 107 8.15 -3.57 14.31
CA GLN A 107 9.36 -4.19 13.78
C GLN A 107 10.28 -3.13 13.13
N PRO A 108 11.13 -2.45 13.91
CA PRO A 108 11.97 -1.35 13.42
C PRO A 108 12.90 -1.71 12.26
N LYS A 109 13.35 -2.97 12.23
CA LYS A 109 14.29 -3.48 11.22
C LYS A 109 13.62 -4.07 9.97
N LEU A 110 12.28 -4.19 9.94
CA LEU A 110 11.58 -4.76 8.79
C LEU A 110 11.77 -3.87 7.55
N GLN A 111 12.11 -4.49 6.41
CA GLN A 111 12.18 -3.80 5.13
C GLN A 111 10.78 -3.47 4.62
N ILE A 112 10.58 -2.23 4.17
CA ILE A 112 9.30 -1.73 3.67
C ILE A 112 9.51 -1.23 2.24
N GLY A 113 8.77 -1.80 1.28
CA GLY A 113 8.70 -1.31 -0.10
C GLY A 113 7.36 -0.63 -0.39
N LEU A 114 7.33 0.26 -1.40
CA LEU A 114 6.08 0.79 -1.96
C LEU A 114 5.91 0.27 -3.40
N CYS A 115 4.71 -0.18 -3.73
CA CYS A 115 4.39 -0.77 -5.03
C CYS A 115 3.89 0.29 -6.00
N LEU A 116 4.48 0.35 -7.20
CA LEU A 116 4.00 1.17 -8.33
C LEU A 116 3.77 2.65 -7.98
N GLU A 117 4.64 3.14 -7.10
CA GLU A 117 4.50 4.46 -6.49
C GLU A 117 5.49 5.47 -7.08
N HIS A 118 5.10 6.74 -7.10
CA HIS A 118 5.93 7.80 -7.69
C HIS A 118 7.12 8.14 -6.79
N THR A 119 8.26 8.46 -7.39
CA THR A 119 9.48 8.87 -6.66
C THR A 119 9.18 9.96 -5.64
N SER A 120 8.38 10.97 -5.97
CA SER A 120 8.00 12.07 -5.07
C SER A 120 7.42 11.59 -3.73
N VAL A 121 6.59 10.54 -3.74
CA VAL A 121 6.02 9.97 -2.52
C VAL A 121 7.11 9.31 -1.67
N PHE A 122 8.09 8.63 -2.28
CA PHE A 122 9.25 8.12 -1.55
C PHE A 122 10.08 9.24 -0.93
N GLU A 123 10.23 10.38 -1.61
CA GLU A 123 11.00 11.53 -1.09
C GLU A 123 10.34 12.10 0.17
N ASP A 124 9.03 12.34 0.12
CA ASP A 124 8.25 12.90 1.24
C ASP A 124 8.17 11.98 2.46
N LEU A 125 8.38 10.68 2.25
CA LEU A 125 8.47 9.67 3.31
C LEU A 125 9.90 9.44 3.82
N GLY A 126 10.92 10.03 3.18
CA GLY A 126 12.33 9.76 3.51
C GLY A 126 12.76 8.32 3.17
N MET A 127 12.16 7.74 2.13
CA MET A 127 12.30 6.33 1.74
C MET A 127 12.93 6.14 0.35
N LYS A 128 13.71 7.11 -0.15
CA LYS A 128 14.37 7.02 -1.47
C LYS A 128 15.15 5.72 -1.68
N GLN A 129 15.82 5.23 -0.65
CA GLN A 129 16.56 3.97 -0.64
C GLN A 129 15.68 2.71 -0.85
N ALA A 130 14.37 2.81 -0.63
CA ALA A 130 13.40 1.73 -0.81
C ALA A 130 12.81 1.67 -2.22
N ILE A 131 13.18 2.60 -3.11
CA ILE A 131 12.81 2.53 -4.54
C ILE A 131 13.34 1.22 -5.12
N GLY A 132 12.49 0.50 -5.83
CA GLY A 132 12.84 -0.81 -6.40
C GLY A 132 12.85 -1.96 -5.39
N GLN A 133 12.40 -1.77 -4.15
CA GLN A 133 12.32 -2.85 -3.15
C GLN A 133 10.93 -3.50 -3.05
N CYS A 134 10.02 -3.22 -3.98
CA CYS A 134 8.72 -3.91 -4.04
C CYS A 134 8.90 -5.44 -4.11
N ASN A 135 8.00 -6.21 -3.51
CA ASN A 135 8.01 -7.68 -3.61
C ASN A 135 7.94 -8.22 -5.04
N CYS A 136 7.48 -7.41 -6.01
CA CYS A 136 7.49 -7.76 -7.43
C CYS A 136 8.91 -7.76 -8.05
N LEU A 137 9.90 -7.26 -7.33
CA LEU A 137 11.30 -7.25 -7.70
C LEU A 137 12.05 -8.23 -6.78
N LEU A 138 12.94 -9.03 -7.38
CA LEU A 138 13.59 -10.16 -6.71
C LEU A 138 14.46 -9.72 -5.52
#